data_AF-A0A8K1CCJ1-F1
#
_entry.id   AF-A0A8K1CCJ1-F1
#
_cell.length_a   1.000
_cell.length_b   1.000
_cell.length_c   1.000
_cell.angle_alpha   90.00
_cell.angle_beta   90.00
_cell.angle_gamma   90.00
#
_symmetry.space_group_name_H-M   'P 1'
#
loop_
_entity.id
_entity.type
_entity.pdbx_description
1 polymer ?
#
loop_
_entity_poly.entity_id
_entity_poly.type
_entity_poly.pdbx_seq_one_letter_code
_entity_poly.pdbx_strand_id
1 'polypeptide(L)'
;MGRYTTVQTYTDQDAKVAALAYTTATTTGESNGEGAGAGVEASAASNKAVEDANDEDKFHMNRVDNVSGSSAGAGSGDFHMYRAARRRELERVAHLEKEHAKRKDQEDFETKRKRNMEEFEARAQKRAEKRRRRKDRAKARSLDDGSEDEGGEPKEDKEKPGADDDKPLPETPGGVPEIPNDGSFLERMLAMQQQLLKDDK
;
A
#
# COMPACT_ATOMS: atom_id res chain seq x y z
N MET A 1 -54.93 -7.83 -3.28
CA MET A 1 -54.08 -7.95 -4.49
C MET A 1 -52.70 -7.37 -4.20
N GLY A 2 -51.72 -8.25 -3.98
CA GLY A 2 -50.32 -7.84 -3.78
C GLY A 2 -49.74 -7.28 -5.08
N ARG A 3 -49.06 -6.14 -4.99
CA ARG A 3 -48.33 -5.54 -6.11
C ARG A 3 -47.00 -6.30 -6.20
N TYR A 4 -46.85 -7.20 -7.16
CA TYR A 4 -45.54 -7.77 -7.48
C TYR A 4 -44.76 -6.72 -8.27
N THR A 5 -43.91 -5.94 -7.59
CA THR A 5 -42.89 -5.13 -8.27
C THR A 5 -41.68 -6.02 -8.53
N THR A 6 -41.62 -6.68 -9.68
CA THR A 6 -40.40 -7.33 -10.14
C THR A 6 -39.39 -6.25 -10.49
N VAL A 7 -38.56 -5.87 -9.53
CA VAL A 7 -37.38 -5.03 -9.79
C VAL A 7 -36.38 -5.92 -10.52
N GLN A 8 -36.22 -5.72 -11.83
CA GLN A 8 -35.09 -6.29 -12.57
C GLN A 8 -33.81 -5.79 -11.89
N THR A 9 -33.14 -6.67 -11.16
CA THR A 9 -31.84 -6.41 -10.55
C THR A 9 -30.81 -6.38 -11.66
N TYR A 10 -30.46 -5.18 -12.13
CA TYR A 10 -29.31 -4.98 -13.02
C TYR A 10 -28.04 -5.30 -12.23
N THR A 11 -27.32 -6.35 -12.65
CA THR A 11 -26.08 -6.86 -12.06
C THR A 11 -24.84 -6.04 -12.42
N ASP A 12 -25.01 -4.74 -12.72
CA ASP A 12 -23.94 -3.84 -13.21
C ASP A 12 -23.06 -3.24 -12.09
N GLN A 13 -22.97 -3.87 -10.91
CA GLN A 13 -22.14 -3.32 -9.83
C GLN A 13 -20.64 -3.52 -10.08
N ASP A 14 -20.24 -4.50 -10.89
CA ASP A 14 -18.85 -4.73 -11.30
C ASP A 14 -18.77 -4.98 -12.81
N ALA A 15 -18.79 -3.91 -13.59
CA ALA A 15 -18.44 -3.99 -15.01
C ALA A 15 -16.92 -4.18 -15.17
N LYS A 16 -16.42 -5.39 -14.89
CA LYS A 16 -15.13 -5.84 -15.42
C LYS A 16 -15.29 -5.90 -16.93
N VAL A 17 -14.91 -4.82 -17.63
CA VAL A 17 -14.87 -4.81 -19.10
C VAL A 17 -13.76 -5.76 -19.51
N ALA A 18 -14.10 -7.03 -19.73
CA ALA A 18 -13.18 -8.00 -20.28
C ALA A 18 -12.78 -7.53 -21.68
N ALA A 19 -11.51 -7.17 -21.86
CA ALA A 19 -10.97 -6.87 -23.17
C ALA A 19 -10.92 -8.19 -23.97
N LEU A 20 -11.92 -8.41 -24.83
CA LEU A 20 -11.88 -9.52 -25.78
C LEU A 20 -10.72 -9.29 -26.76
N ALA A 21 -9.76 -10.21 -26.79
CA ALA A 21 -8.67 -10.15 -27.77
C ALA A 21 -9.25 -10.31 -29.17
N TYR A 22 -8.84 -9.45 -30.10
CA TYR A 22 -9.34 -9.39 -31.49
C TYR A 22 -9.34 -10.76 -32.20
N THR A 23 -8.39 -11.64 -31.86
CA THR A 23 -8.27 -13.00 -32.42
C THR A 23 -9.37 -13.96 -31.96
N THR A 24 -9.93 -13.78 -30.76
CA THR A 24 -11.00 -14.64 -30.24
C THR A 24 -12.33 -14.32 -30.92
N ALA A 25 -12.59 -13.05 -31.24
CA ALA A 25 -13.81 -12.57 -31.88
C ALA A 25 -13.98 -13.08 -33.33
N THR A 26 -12.89 -13.41 -34.03
CA THR A 26 -12.93 -13.93 -35.41
C THR A 26 -13.18 -15.44 -35.48
N THR A 27 -12.88 -16.20 -34.42
CA THR A 27 -13.00 -17.67 -34.43
C THR A 27 -14.43 -18.19 -34.23
N THR A 28 -15.32 -17.39 -33.64
CA THR A 28 -16.73 -17.77 -33.43
C THR A 28 -17.60 -17.67 -34.69
N GLY A 29 -17.03 -17.26 -35.83
CA GLY A 29 -17.70 -17.27 -37.13
C GLY A 29 -17.65 -18.60 -37.89
N GLU A 30 -16.80 -19.55 -37.46
CA GLU A 30 -16.56 -20.81 -38.17
C GLU A 30 -16.39 -21.98 -37.18
N SER A 31 -17.49 -22.60 -36.75
CA SER A 31 -17.46 -23.97 -36.21
C SER A 31 -18.82 -24.64 -36.32
N ASN A 32 -19.16 -25.06 -37.53
CA ASN A 32 -19.98 -26.24 -37.73
C ASN A 32 -19.02 -27.44 -37.89
N GLY A 33 -19.17 -28.44 -37.01
CA GLY A 33 -18.72 -29.81 -37.31
C GLY A 33 -17.62 -30.37 -36.42
N GLU A 34 -18.00 -31.47 -35.74
CA GLU A 34 -17.16 -32.61 -35.32
C GLU A 34 -16.49 -32.54 -33.94
N GLY A 35 -17.05 -33.33 -33.01
CA GLY A 35 -16.45 -33.63 -31.71
C GLY A 35 -17.10 -34.88 -31.11
N ALA A 36 -16.37 -35.99 -31.21
CA ALA A 36 -16.78 -37.35 -30.89
C ALA A 36 -17.35 -37.56 -29.47
N GLY A 37 -18.37 -38.41 -29.37
CA GLY A 37 -18.89 -38.91 -28.11
C GLY A 37 -18.00 -39.97 -27.48
N ALA A 38 -17.76 -39.83 -26.17
CA ALA A 38 -17.43 -40.92 -25.27
C ALA A 38 -17.90 -40.52 -23.86
N GLY A 39 -18.96 -41.15 -23.37
CA GLY A 39 -19.45 -40.95 -22.00
C GLY A 39 -18.67 -41.80 -21.00
N VAL A 40 -18.53 -41.33 -19.76
CA VAL A 40 -18.54 -42.15 -18.54
C VAL A 40 -19.08 -41.30 -17.38
N GLU A 41 -20.07 -41.85 -16.68
CA GLU A 41 -20.72 -41.31 -15.50
C GLU A 41 -19.83 -41.44 -14.24
N ALA A 42 -19.77 -40.39 -13.39
CA ALA A 42 -19.63 -40.51 -11.93
C ALA A 42 -19.67 -39.14 -11.21
N SER A 43 -20.38 -39.08 -10.09
CA SER A 43 -20.32 -38.08 -8.99
C SER A 43 -21.08 -36.74 -9.14
N ALA A 44 -22.41 -36.81 -9.03
CA ALA A 44 -23.32 -35.64 -9.02
C ALA A 44 -23.29 -34.75 -7.76
N ALA A 45 -22.40 -35.00 -6.77
CA ALA A 45 -22.38 -34.26 -5.50
C ALA A 45 -21.08 -33.50 -5.22
N SER A 46 -19.97 -33.84 -5.88
CA SER A 46 -18.69 -33.13 -5.77
C SER A 46 -18.50 -32.01 -6.79
N ASN A 47 -19.34 -31.98 -7.83
CA ASN A 47 -19.21 -31.00 -8.92
C ASN A 47 -19.78 -29.62 -8.56
N LYS A 48 -20.67 -29.53 -7.56
CA LYS A 48 -21.32 -28.27 -7.21
C LYS A 48 -20.37 -27.21 -6.64
N ALA A 49 -19.29 -27.61 -5.96
CA ALA A 49 -18.30 -26.68 -5.41
C ALA A 49 -17.20 -26.30 -6.43
N VAL A 50 -17.06 -27.07 -7.51
CA VAL A 50 -16.07 -26.80 -8.58
C VAL A 50 -16.69 -25.92 -9.68
N GLU A 51 -18.01 -25.93 -9.84
CA GLU A 51 -18.71 -25.04 -10.77
C GLU A 51 -18.70 -23.57 -10.30
N ASP A 52 -18.84 -23.31 -8.99
CA ASP A 52 -18.85 -21.93 -8.44
C ASP A 52 -17.51 -21.17 -8.62
N ALA A 53 -16.39 -21.88 -8.76
CA ALA A 53 -15.07 -21.25 -8.95
C ALA A 53 -14.71 -20.99 -10.44
N ASN A 54 -15.43 -21.61 -11.38
CA ASN A 54 -15.16 -21.49 -12.81
C ASN A 54 -16.14 -20.54 -13.53
N ASP A 55 -17.13 -19.97 -12.82
CA ASP A 55 -18.09 -19.04 -13.42
C ASP A 55 -17.54 -17.61 -13.56
N GLU A 56 -16.63 -17.15 -12.69
CA GLU A 56 -16.07 -15.77 -12.72
C GLU A 56 -15.26 -15.44 -13.98
N ASP A 57 -14.70 -16.44 -14.67
CA ASP A 57 -13.92 -16.28 -15.89
C ASP A 57 -14.74 -16.47 -17.17
N LYS A 58 -16.03 -16.85 -17.03
CA LYS A 58 -16.92 -16.93 -18.19
C LYS A 58 -17.35 -15.51 -18.56
N PHE A 59 -17.19 -15.16 -19.84
CA PHE A 59 -17.62 -13.88 -20.36
C PHE A 59 -19.14 -13.69 -20.17
N HIS A 60 -19.52 -12.87 -19.20
CA HIS A 60 -20.90 -12.50 -18.94
C HIS A 60 -21.28 -11.33 -19.85
N MET A 61 -21.94 -11.64 -20.97
CA MET A 61 -22.52 -10.62 -21.82
C MET A 61 -23.78 -10.06 -21.15
N ASN A 62 -23.69 -8.86 -20.56
CA ASN A 62 -24.85 -8.13 -20.05
C ASN A 62 -25.69 -7.63 -21.23
N ARG A 63 -26.59 -8.47 -21.73
CA ARG A 63 -27.56 -8.11 -22.77
C ARG A 63 -28.70 -7.32 -22.13
N VAL A 64 -28.96 -6.11 -22.65
CA VAL A 64 -30.12 -5.32 -22.24
C VAL A 64 -31.31 -5.75 -23.10
N ASP A 65 -32.31 -6.38 -22.49
CA ASP A 65 -33.45 -6.95 -23.22
C ASP A 65 -34.53 -5.92 -23.60
N ASN A 66 -34.64 -4.82 -22.85
CA ASN A 66 -35.69 -3.81 -23.01
C ASN A 66 -35.15 -2.52 -23.64
N VAL A 67 -34.63 -2.59 -24.88
CA VAL A 67 -34.09 -1.42 -25.61
C VAL A 67 -35.16 -0.82 -26.52
N SER A 68 -35.49 0.46 -26.30
CA SER A 68 -36.35 1.23 -27.21
C SER A 68 -35.62 1.54 -28.53
N GLY A 69 -36.33 1.59 -29.65
CA GLY A 69 -35.74 1.87 -30.95
C GLY A 69 -35.08 3.26 -31.01
N SER A 70 -33.99 3.40 -31.77
CA SER A 70 -33.18 4.63 -31.80
C SER A 70 -33.91 5.88 -32.32
N SER A 71 -35.00 5.70 -33.07
CA SER A 71 -35.88 6.77 -33.57
C SER A 71 -37.21 6.88 -32.82
N ALA A 72 -37.41 6.09 -31.76
CA ALA A 72 -38.59 6.18 -30.93
C ALA A 72 -38.57 7.47 -30.10
N GLY A 73 -39.74 8.07 -29.89
CA GLY A 73 -39.88 9.26 -29.02
C GLY A 73 -39.68 8.93 -27.53
N ALA A 74 -39.63 9.97 -26.70
CA ALA A 74 -39.49 9.81 -25.25
C ALA A 74 -40.73 9.15 -24.64
N GLY A 75 -40.54 7.99 -24.01
CA GLY A 75 -41.53 7.29 -23.22
C GLY A 75 -41.68 7.85 -21.81
N SER A 76 -42.80 7.54 -21.14
CA SER A 76 -43.07 7.97 -19.76
C SER A 76 -42.10 7.36 -18.73
N GLY A 77 -41.46 6.22 -19.06
CA GLY A 77 -40.49 5.53 -18.21
C GLY A 77 -39.04 5.99 -18.38
N ASP A 78 -38.73 6.73 -19.46
CA ASP A 78 -37.35 7.07 -19.83
C ASP A 78 -36.67 7.94 -18.78
N PHE A 79 -37.44 8.84 -18.16
CA PHE A 79 -36.95 9.68 -17.07
C PHE A 79 -36.44 8.85 -15.88
N HIS A 80 -37.16 7.79 -15.50
CA HIS A 80 -36.75 6.94 -14.39
C HIS A 80 -35.55 6.07 -14.74
N MET A 81 -35.45 5.60 -15.98
CA MET A 81 -34.28 4.87 -16.47
C MET A 81 -33.04 5.76 -16.46
N TYR A 82 -33.12 6.99 -16.98
CA TYR A 82 -32.03 7.96 -16.90
C TYR A 82 -31.64 8.26 -15.44
N ARG A 83 -32.62 8.50 -14.55
CA ARG A 83 -32.35 8.77 -13.12
C ARG A 83 -31.66 7.61 -12.43
N ALA A 84 -31.95 6.36 -12.80
CA ALA A 84 -31.28 5.18 -12.27
C ALA A 84 -29.87 5.04 -12.85
N ALA A 85 -29.73 5.11 -14.18
CA ALA A 85 -28.44 5.03 -14.87
C ALA A 85 -27.46 6.11 -14.40
N ARG A 86 -27.93 7.36 -14.26
CA ARG A 86 -27.11 8.47 -13.76
C ARG A 86 -26.63 8.25 -12.33
N ARG A 87 -27.48 7.71 -11.45
CA ARG A 87 -27.07 7.41 -10.08
C ARG A 87 -25.97 6.36 -10.03
N ARG A 88 -26.14 5.26 -10.80
CA ARG A 88 -25.12 4.22 -10.94
C ARG A 88 -23.80 4.79 -11.48
N GLU A 89 -23.87 5.64 -12.49
CA GLU A 89 -22.68 6.24 -13.09
C GLU A 89 -21.95 7.19 -12.12
N LEU A 90 -22.70 8.00 -11.35
CA LEU A 90 -22.09 8.85 -10.32
C LEU A 90 -21.45 8.02 -9.20
N GLU A 91 -22.10 6.94 -8.75
CA GLU A 91 -21.54 6.02 -7.76
C GLU A 91 -20.26 5.34 -8.29
N ARG A 92 -20.27 4.91 -9.56
CA ARG A 92 -19.10 4.32 -10.24
C ARG A 92 -17.93 5.30 -10.32
N VAL A 93 -18.19 6.53 -10.77
CA VAL A 93 -17.16 7.58 -10.85
C VAL A 93 -16.60 7.90 -9.46
N ALA A 94 -17.46 8.04 -8.45
CA ALA A 94 -17.03 8.30 -7.08
C ALA A 94 -16.18 7.16 -6.51
N HIS A 95 -16.49 5.90 -6.84
CA HIS A 95 -15.68 4.75 -6.46
C HIS A 95 -14.28 4.82 -7.11
N LEU A 96 -14.23 5.03 -8.42
CA LEU A 96 -12.98 5.12 -9.17
C LEU A 96 -12.08 6.27 -8.67
N GLU A 97 -12.67 7.43 -8.38
CA GLU A 97 -11.94 8.57 -7.80
C GLU A 97 -11.39 8.25 -6.41
N LYS A 98 -12.16 7.56 -5.57
CA LYS A 98 -11.73 7.14 -4.24
C LYS A 98 -10.58 6.13 -4.30
N GLU A 99 -10.65 5.15 -5.19
CA GLU A 99 -9.55 4.19 -5.39
C GLU A 99 -8.29 4.87 -5.92
N HIS A 100 -8.45 5.78 -6.87
CA HIS A 100 -7.35 6.55 -7.42
C HIS A 100 -6.66 7.42 -6.37
N ALA A 101 -7.43 8.08 -5.50
CA ALA A 101 -6.88 8.85 -4.39
C ALA A 101 -6.08 7.95 -3.42
N LYS A 102 -6.66 6.82 -3.00
CA LYS A 102 -5.97 5.85 -2.14
C LYS A 102 -4.66 5.34 -2.77
N ARG A 103 -4.67 5.03 -4.06
CA ARG A 103 -3.49 4.56 -4.79
C ARG A 103 -2.40 5.62 -4.80
N LYS A 104 -2.74 6.88 -5.09
CA LYS A 104 -1.79 8.00 -5.03
C LYS A 104 -1.20 8.17 -3.63
N ASP A 105 -2.04 8.14 -2.60
CA ASP A 105 -1.59 8.27 -1.21
C ASP A 105 -0.61 7.14 -0.81
N GLN A 106 -0.87 5.91 -1.28
CA GLN A 106 0.02 4.77 -1.09
C GLN A 106 1.34 4.92 -1.84
N GLU A 107 1.30 5.30 -3.12
CA GLU A 107 2.49 5.58 -3.94
C GLU A 107 3.37 6.67 -3.29
N ASP A 108 2.76 7.75 -2.80
CA ASP A 108 3.43 8.85 -2.11
C ASP A 108 4.03 8.40 -0.76
N PHE A 109 3.33 7.55 -0.02
CA PHE A 109 3.84 6.98 1.23
C PHE A 109 5.04 6.06 0.98
N GLU A 110 4.94 5.17 0.00
CA GLU A 110 6.00 4.22 -0.35
C GLU A 110 7.25 4.92 -0.86
N THR A 111 7.11 5.94 -1.70
CA THR A 111 8.23 6.74 -2.19
C THR A 111 8.94 7.46 -1.05
N LYS A 112 8.20 8.09 -0.13
CA LYS A 112 8.77 8.71 1.09
C LYS A 112 9.47 7.69 1.97
N ARG A 113 8.87 6.51 2.18
CA ARG A 113 9.47 5.42 2.98
C ARG A 113 10.78 4.93 2.37
N LYS A 114 10.80 4.68 1.05
CA LYS A 114 12.02 4.25 0.32
C LYS A 114 13.12 5.29 0.43
N ARG A 115 12.80 6.57 0.20
CA ARG A 115 13.76 7.68 0.37
C ARG A 115 14.36 7.74 1.78
N ASN A 116 13.52 7.65 2.81
CA ASN A 116 14.00 7.69 4.19
C ASN A 116 14.90 6.48 4.52
N MET A 117 14.57 5.31 3.99
CA MET A 117 15.38 4.09 4.14
C MET A 117 16.73 4.24 3.44
N GLU A 118 16.76 4.74 2.20
CA GLU A 118 17.99 5.01 1.45
C GLU A 118 18.88 6.05 2.16
N GLU A 119 18.29 7.12 2.70
CA GLU A 119 19.03 8.14 3.47
C GLU A 119 19.63 7.55 4.77
N PHE A 120 18.88 6.69 5.46
CA PHE A 120 19.37 5.98 6.64
C PHE A 120 20.50 5.00 6.29
N GLU A 121 20.34 4.21 5.24
CA GLU A 121 21.35 3.26 4.75
C GLU A 121 22.62 3.99 4.31
N ALA A 122 22.52 5.08 3.55
CA ALA A 122 23.68 5.88 3.16
C ALA A 122 24.44 6.44 4.38
N ARG A 123 23.71 6.94 5.39
CA ARG A 123 24.32 7.39 6.66
C ARG A 123 24.96 6.23 7.43
N ALA A 124 24.30 5.07 7.47
CA ALA A 124 24.80 3.87 8.14
C ALA A 124 26.06 3.32 7.46
N GLN A 125 26.08 3.24 6.12
CA GLN A 125 27.23 2.83 5.31
C GLN A 125 28.41 3.78 5.54
N LYS A 126 28.20 5.10 5.45
CA LYS A 126 29.25 6.10 5.75
C LYS A 126 29.85 5.94 7.15
N ARG A 127 29.02 5.66 8.16
CA ARG A 127 29.46 5.39 9.53
C ARG A 127 30.21 4.05 9.64
N ALA A 128 29.75 3.01 8.96
CA ALA A 128 30.42 1.70 8.92
C ALA A 128 31.79 1.79 8.24
N GLU A 129 31.90 2.50 7.12
CA GLU A 129 33.16 2.76 6.41
C GLU A 129 34.14 3.56 7.28
N LYS A 130 33.67 4.63 7.95
CA LYS A 130 34.49 5.39 8.92
C LYS A 130 35.05 4.45 10.01
N ARG A 131 34.22 3.54 10.56
CA ARG A 131 34.66 2.56 11.58
C ARG A 131 35.65 1.54 11.01
N ARG A 132 35.40 0.99 9.81
CA ARG A 132 36.31 0.07 9.13
C ARG A 132 37.67 0.71 8.88
N ARG A 133 37.71 1.94 8.34
CA ARG A 133 38.96 2.68 8.12
C ARG A 133 39.72 2.96 9.42
N ARG A 134 39.03 3.26 10.53
CA ARG A 134 39.66 3.40 11.85
C ARG A 134 40.26 2.09 12.34
N LYS A 135 39.54 0.97 12.19
CA LYS A 135 40.02 -0.38 12.56
C LYS A 135 41.25 -0.78 11.73
N ASP A 136 41.23 -0.53 10.42
CA ASP A 136 42.33 -0.86 9.52
C ASP A 136 43.59 -0.02 9.86
N ARG A 137 43.41 1.27 10.19
CA ARG A 137 44.51 2.14 10.68
C ARG A 137 45.09 1.69 12.02
N ALA A 138 44.24 1.31 12.98
CA ALA A 138 44.69 0.79 14.27
C ALA A 138 45.45 -0.53 14.09
N LYS A 139 44.97 -1.42 13.21
CA LYS A 139 45.65 -2.67 12.89
C LYS A 139 47.01 -2.44 12.23
N ALA A 140 47.09 -1.51 11.28
CA ALA A 140 48.36 -1.14 10.63
C ALA A 140 49.37 -0.57 11.64
N ARG A 141 48.94 0.30 12.56
CA ARG A 141 49.80 0.81 13.65
C ARG A 141 50.27 -0.31 14.59
N SER A 142 49.39 -1.24 14.96
CA SER A 142 49.78 -2.39 15.81
C SER A 142 50.74 -3.39 15.15
N LEU A 143 50.87 -3.36 13.81
CA LEU A 143 51.81 -4.20 13.06
C LEU A 143 53.15 -3.49 12.82
N ASP A 144 53.15 -2.16 12.82
CA ASP A 144 54.34 -1.30 12.67
C ASP A 144 55.05 -1.08 14.01
N ASP A 145 54.29 -1.00 15.11
CA ASP A 145 54.78 -0.72 16.46
C ASP A 145 55.07 -2.00 17.27
N GLY A 146 56.07 -2.75 16.81
CA GLY A 146 56.70 -3.83 17.57
C GLY A 146 57.63 -3.36 18.70
N SER A 147 57.44 -2.14 19.23
CA SER A 147 58.25 -1.57 20.31
C SER A 147 57.37 -0.87 21.35
N GLU A 148 57.48 -1.31 22.60
CA GLU A 148 56.81 -0.83 23.80
C GLU A 148 56.70 0.72 23.90
N ASP A 149 55.48 1.26 24.04
CA ASP A 149 55.23 2.46 24.86
C ASP A 149 53.74 2.57 25.27
N GLU A 150 53.52 2.80 26.57
CA GLU A 150 52.21 3.01 27.17
C GLU A 150 51.67 4.42 26.89
N GLY A 151 50.35 4.54 26.71
CA GLY A 151 49.63 5.79 27.01
C GLY A 151 49.31 6.69 25.81
N GLY A 152 48.17 6.44 25.16
CA GLY A 152 47.63 7.36 24.16
C GLY A 152 46.15 7.10 23.86
N GLU A 153 45.25 7.58 24.72
CA GLU A 153 43.81 7.61 24.42
C GLU A 153 43.53 8.41 23.14
N PRO A 154 42.80 7.86 22.16
CA PRO A 154 42.38 8.63 21.00
C PRO A 154 41.23 9.55 21.41
N LYS A 155 41.49 10.87 21.42
CA LYS A 155 40.46 11.91 21.57
C LYS A 155 39.27 11.63 20.65
N GLU A 156 38.11 11.42 21.27
CA GLU A 156 36.81 11.30 20.60
C GLU A 156 36.42 12.64 19.97
N ASP A 157 36.55 12.76 18.65
CA ASP A 157 35.78 13.75 17.89
C ASP A 157 34.30 13.30 17.86
N LYS A 158 33.55 13.70 18.89
CA LYS A 158 32.08 13.69 18.88
C LYS A 158 31.57 14.77 17.92
N GLU A 159 31.44 14.44 16.63
CA GLU A 159 30.58 15.20 15.71
C GLU A 159 29.12 15.06 16.23
N LYS A 160 28.67 16.06 17.00
CA LYS A 160 27.26 16.22 17.39
C LYS A 160 26.39 16.27 16.12
N PRO A 161 25.33 15.46 15.98
CA PRO A 161 24.28 15.75 15.01
C PRO A 161 23.59 17.05 15.43
N GLY A 162 23.29 17.90 14.44
CA GLY A 162 22.83 19.28 14.61
C GLY A 162 21.71 19.47 15.62
N ALA A 163 21.87 20.53 16.41
CA ALA A 163 20.89 21.10 17.30
C ALA A 163 19.72 21.68 16.48
N ASP A 164 18.56 21.04 16.58
CA ASP A 164 17.24 21.66 16.36
C ASP A 164 16.43 21.51 17.66
N ASP A 165 17.07 21.76 18.81
CA ASP A 165 16.52 21.59 20.18
C ASP A 165 15.79 22.84 20.73
N ASP A 166 15.47 23.83 19.90
CA ASP A 166 14.74 25.04 20.30
C ASP A 166 13.34 25.11 19.69
N LYS A 167 12.59 24.01 19.78
CA LYS A 167 11.13 24.04 19.58
C LYS A 167 10.46 23.59 20.88
N PRO A 168 9.61 24.43 21.51
CA PRO A 168 8.88 24.01 22.70
C PRO A 168 8.03 22.78 22.34
N LEU A 169 8.35 21.66 22.99
CA LEU A 169 7.64 20.39 22.84
C LEU A 169 6.17 20.58 23.23
N PRO A 170 5.21 19.95 22.52
CA PRO A 170 3.81 20.05 22.87
C PRO A 170 3.59 19.42 24.25
N GLU A 171 3.17 20.24 25.22
CA GLU A 171 2.74 19.75 26.52
C GLU A 171 1.43 18.97 26.34
N THR A 172 1.42 17.72 26.81
CA THR A 172 0.17 16.95 26.96
C THR A 172 -0.70 17.61 28.04
N PRO A 173 -2.03 17.39 28.07
CA PRO A 173 -2.96 18.07 29.00
C PRO A 173 -2.75 17.79 30.51
N GLY A 174 -1.61 17.22 30.90
CA GLY A 174 -1.18 17.00 32.29
C GLY A 174 0.12 17.71 32.68
N GLY A 175 0.71 18.57 31.84
CA GLY A 175 1.88 19.39 32.20
C GLY A 175 3.17 18.62 32.45
N VAL A 176 3.22 17.33 32.07
CA VAL A 176 4.46 16.54 32.10
C VAL A 176 5.14 16.69 30.73
N PRO A 177 6.36 17.23 30.66
CA PRO A 177 7.08 17.31 29.40
C PRO A 177 7.32 15.89 28.87
N GLU A 178 6.87 15.61 27.64
CA GLU A 178 7.10 14.31 27.01
C GLU A 178 8.59 14.06 26.88
N ILE A 179 9.08 13.01 27.55
CA ILE A 179 10.46 12.56 27.45
C ILE A 179 10.59 11.79 26.13
N PRO A 180 11.40 12.25 25.16
CA PRO A 180 11.60 11.54 23.91
C PRO A 180 12.21 10.16 24.18
N ASN A 181 11.73 9.11 23.51
CA ASN A 181 12.23 7.74 23.63
C ASN A 181 13.55 7.52 22.86
N ASP A 182 14.48 8.48 23.01
CA ASP A 182 15.77 8.53 22.29
C ASP A 182 16.94 8.09 23.18
N GLY A 183 16.65 7.58 24.39
CA GLY A 183 17.66 7.16 25.38
C GLY A 183 18.39 8.29 26.10
N SER A 184 18.09 9.55 25.76
CA SER A 184 18.68 10.77 26.36
C SER A 184 18.23 11.02 27.81
N PHE A 185 17.21 10.30 28.29
CA PHE A 185 16.67 10.44 29.64
C PHE A 185 17.69 10.12 30.74
N LEU A 186 18.47 9.05 30.57
CA LEU A 186 19.48 8.65 31.57
C LEU A 186 20.61 9.68 31.66
N GLU A 187 21.00 10.27 30.53
CA GLU A 187 22.01 11.32 30.48
C GLU A 187 21.53 12.61 31.17
N ARG A 188 20.26 12.99 30.97
CA ARG A 188 19.62 14.10 31.68
C ARG A 188 19.53 13.86 33.19
N MET A 189 19.17 12.65 33.63
CA MET A 189 19.10 12.28 35.04
C MET A 189 20.49 12.30 35.71
N LEU A 190 21.51 11.78 35.03
CA LEU A 190 22.88 11.80 35.53
C LEU A 190 23.41 13.23 35.66
N ALA A 191 23.13 14.09 34.66
CA ALA A 191 23.50 15.50 34.71
C ALA A 191 22.80 16.24 35.86
N MET A 192 21.52 15.96 36.11
CA MET A 192 20.77 16.52 37.23
C MET A 192 21.37 16.09 38.58
N GLN A 193 21.75 14.82 38.72
CA GLN A 193 22.41 14.33 39.95
C GLN A 193 23.78 14.98 40.18
N GLN A 194 24.56 15.20 39.11
CA GLN A 194 25.83 15.90 39.19
C GLN A 194 25.69 17.39 39.51
N GLN A 195 24.60 18.03 39.10
CA GLN A 195 24.29 19.41 39.47
C GLN A 195 23.93 19.50 40.95
N LEU A 196 23.07 18.63 41.46
CA LEU A 196 22.74 18.57 42.89
C LEU A 196 24.00 18.36 43.75
N LEU A 197 24.89 17.46 43.34
CA LEU A 197 26.18 17.23 44.02
C LEU A 197 27.15 18.41 43.93
N LYS A 198 27.01 19.29 42.93
CA LYS A 198 27.78 20.54 42.81
C LYS A 198 27.20 21.65 43.66
N ASP A 199 25.88 21.69 43.81
CA ASP A 199 25.17 22.71 44.59
C ASP A 199 25.27 22.44 46.10
N ASP A 200 25.52 21.20 46.51
CA ASP A 200 25.75 20.78 47.91
C ASP A 200 27.21 21.01 48.41
N LYS A 201 28.07 21.64 47.61
CA LYS A 201 29.48 21.93 47.92
C LYS A 201 29.77 23.43 48.02
#